data_AF-A0A949NNT0-F1
#
_entry.id   AF-A0A949NNT0-F1
#
_cell.length_a   1.000
_cell.length_b   1.000
_cell.length_c   1.000
_cell.angle_alpha   90.00
_cell.angle_beta   90.00
_cell.angle_gamma   90.00
#
_symmetry.space_group_name_H-M   'P 1'
#
loop_
_entity.id
_entity.type
_entity.pdbx_description
1 polymer ?
#
loop_
_entity_poly.entity_id
_entity_poly.type
_entity_poly.pdbx_seq_one_letter_code
_entity_poly.pdbx_strand_id
1 'polypeptide(L)'
;MIGRVSVTTVVIKGVNGYGVRVSDPAATVQDYLDVVNEAIERGRLFRGRAERADCLGCDLCCQERIPLTSIDVLRLYSPLVPEPLTAFIRKHAHISVDGGAVDITLRRDRQGRCLFLRPGEGTCRIYDLRPLVCQTFICCPQTKRARRLREQIVNVGEDELVRQWLMENQRLNTTPHIDETSGRHRVRLDDWPLTPFSGKKAYDEVLLRSVCSPAVWGDIIA
;
A
#
# COMPACT_ATOMS: atom_id res chain seq x y z
N MET A 1 -0.03 25.21 -12.15
CA MET A 1 0.67 24.96 -10.87
C MET A 1 1.77 23.95 -11.12
N ILE A 2 3.00 24.22 -10.68
CA ILE A 2 4.06 23.21 -10.70
C ILE A 2 3.66 22.18 -9.64
N GLY A 3 3.45 20.93 -10.03
CA GLY A 3 3.09 19.85 -9.10
C GLY A 3 4.21 19.61 -8.09
N ARG A 4 3.84 19.32 -6.83
CA ARG A 4 4.77 19.03 -5.72
C ARG A 4 5.57 17.74 -5.93
N VAL A 5 5.00 16.82 -6.69
CA VAL A 5 5.60 15.56 -7.12
C VAL A 5 5.47 15.50 -8.64
N SER A 6 6.44 14.88 -9.30
CA SER A 6 6.37 14.61 -10.74
C SER A 6 6.80 13.18 -11.04
N VAL A 7 6.18 12.61 -12.06
CA VAL A 7 6.51 11.32 -12.62
C VAL A 7 7.10 11.51 -14.02
N THR A 8 8.22 10.86 -14.28
CA THR A 8 8.86 10.87 -15.60
C THR A 8 8.88 9.46 -16.16
N THR A 9 8.46 9.29 -17.41
CA THR A 9 8.66 8.03 -18.14
C THR A 9 10.16 7.81 -18.37
N VAL A 10 10.63 6.61 -18.06
CA VAL A 10 12.03 6.20 -18.23
C VAL A 10 12.10 4.83 -18.87
N VAL A 11 13.13 4.56 -19.68
CA VAL A 11 13.33 3.22 -20.24
C VAL A 11 14.12 2.37 -19.25
N ILE A 12 13.53 1.26 -18.81
CA ILE A 12 14.13 0.31 -17.86
C ILE A 12 14.15 -1.06 -18.54
N LYS A 13 15.35 -1.60 -18.78
CA LYS A 13 15.51 -2.89 -19.49
C LYS A 13 14.73 -2.96 -20.81
N GLY A 14 14.73 -1.88 -21.58
CA GLY A 14 14.09 -1.80 -22.90
C GLY A 14 12.57 -1.54 -22.90
N VAL A 15 11.94 -1.37 -21.74
CA VAL A 15 10.50 -1.06 -21.63
C VAL A 15 10.25 0.24 -20.88
N ASN A 16 9.10 0.88 -21.16
CA ASN A 16 8.70 2.12 -20.49
C ASN A 16 8.30 1.84 -19.04
N GLY A 17 9.09 2.32 -18.10
CA GLY A 17 8.77 2.40 -16.69
C GLY A 17 8.67 3.85 -16.23
N TYR A 18 8.66 4.06 -14.92
CA TYR A 18 8.56 5.40 -14.34
C TYR A 18 9.58 5.69 -13.23
N GLY A 19 9.94 6.96 -13.16
CA GLY A 19 10.70 7.56 -12.07
C GLY A 19 9.88 8.63 -11.37
N VAL A 20 10.24 8.94 -10.12
CA VAL A 20 9.58 9.96 -9.29
C VAL A 20 10.59 11.02 -8.88
N ARG A 21 10.14 12.26 -8.80
CA ARG A 21 10.85 13.40 -8.21
C ARG A 21 9.89 14.21 -7.33
N VAL A 22 10.40 14.73 -6.23
CA VAL A 22 9.68 15.64 -5.35
C VAL A 22 10.31 17.02 -5.51
N SER A 23 9.50 18.06 -5.71
CA SER A 23 9.94 19.45 -5.88
C SER A 23 9.57 20.33 -4.68
N ASP A 24 8.66 19.85 -3.81
CA ASP A 24 8.18 20.58 -2.64
C ASP A 24 8.34 19.70 -1.38
N PRO A 25 9.06 20.15 -0.34
CA PRO A 25 9.14 19.44 0.94
C PRO A 25 7.79 19.21 1.65
N ALA A 26 6.76 19.96 1.29
CA ALA A 26 5.39 19.78 1.76
C ALA A 26 4.59 18.73 0.96
N ALA A 27 5.22 18.01 0.02
CA ALA A 27 4.58 16.94 -0.73
C ALA A 27 4.05 15.82 0.19
N THR A 28 2.83 15.38 -0.10
CA THR A 28 2.10 14.36 0.66
C THR A 28 2.12 13.01 -0.06
N VAL A 29 1.70 11.95 0.64
CA VAL A 29 1.48 10.65 0.00
C VAL A 29 0.38 10.76 -1.06
N GLN A 30 -0.64 11.59 -0.85
CA GLN A 30 -1.68 11.82 -1.86
C GLN A 30 -1.12 12.50 -3.12
N ASP A 31 -0.26 13.51 -2.98
CA ASP A 31 0.40 14.16 -4.13
C ASP A 31 1.18 13.12 -4.97
N TYR A 32 1.84 12.15 -4.32
CA TYR A 32 2.51 11.04 -5.00
C TYR A 32 1.54 10.08 -5.69
N LEU A 33 0.46 9.69 -5.01
CA LEU A 33 -0.55 8.79 -5.58
C LEU A 33 -1.22 9.41 -6.81
N ASP A 34 -1.58 10.68 -6.76
CA ASP A 34 -2.27 11.37 -7.85
C ASP A 34 -1.43 11.36 -9.13
N VAL A 35 -0.16 11.76 -9.04
CA VAL A 35 0.70 11.82 -10.23
C VAL A 35 1.10 10.43 -10.75
N VAL A 36 1.18 9.42 -9.88
CA VAL A 36 1.43 8.04 -10.32
C VAL A 36 0.21 7.45 -11.02
N ASN A 37 -0.98 7.59 -10.45
CA ASN A 37 -2.22 7.15 -11.10
C ASN A 37 -2.38 7.86 -12.45
N GLU A 38 -2.18 9.19 -12.50
CA GLU A 38 -2.26 9.96 -13.73
C GLU A 38 -1.26 9.46 -14.79
N ALA A 39 0.01 9.30 -14.42
CA ALA A 39 1.04 8.83 -15.33
C ALA A 39 0.77 7.42 -15.86
N ILE A 40 0.07 6.59 -15.09
CA ILE A 40 -0.24 5.22 -15.45
C ILE A 40 -1.48 5.14 -16.33
N GLU A 41 -2.51 5.94 -16.05
CA GLU A 41 -3.74 5.98 -16.84
C GLU A 41 -3.54 6.69 -18.18
N ARG A 42 -2.72 7.74 -18.20
CA ARG A 42 -2.47 8.53 -19.43
C ARG A 42 -1.22 8.10 -20.17
N GLY A 43 -0.25 7.49 -19.49
CA GLY A 43 1.03 7.14 -20.07
C GLY A 43 1.05 5.76 -20.74
N ARG A 44 1.94 5.61 -21.73
CA ARG A 44 2.26 4.30 -22.35
C ARG A 44 3.27 3.53 -21.51
N LEU A 45 2.97 3.36 -20.22
CA LEU A 45 3.81 2.63 -19.29
C LEU A 45 3.59 1.13 -19.45
N PHE A 46 4.69 0.38 -19.47
CA PHE A 46 4.68 -1.07 -19.64
C PHE A 46 4.03 -1.76 -18.43
N ARG A 47 3.33 -2.87 -18.70
CA ARG A 47 2.69 -3.73 -17.71
C ARG A 47 3.33 -5.12 -17.80
N GLY A 48 4.26 -5.42 -16.90
CA GLY A 48 5.02 -6.67 -16.93
C GLY A 48 4.26 -7.93 -16.56
N ARG A 49 2.95 -7.83 -16.29
CA ARG A 49 2.09 -8.99 -16.02
C ARG A 49 1.22 -9.34 -17.22
N ALA A 50 0.77 -8.36 -17.99
CA ALA A 50 -0.05 -8.56 -19.18
C ALA A 50 0.29 -7.51 -20.22
N GLU A 51 0.37 -7.89 -21.50
CA GLU A 51 0.57 -6.95 -22.61
C GLU A 51 -0.70 -6.12 -22.87
N ARG A 52 -0.94 -5.13 -22.02
CA ARG A 52 -2.12 -4.26 -22.08
C ARG A 52 -1.83 -2.85 -21.58
N ALA A 53 -2.67 -1.90 -21.98
CA ALA A 53 -2.50 -0.48 -21.64
C ALA A 53 -3.05 -0.12 -20.24
N ASP A 54 -4.16 -0.74 -19.83
CA ASP A 54 -4.84 -0.46 -18.56
C ASP A 54 -4.91 -1.67 -17.62
N CYS A 55 -5.37 -1.45 -16.40
CA CYS A 55 -5.63 -2.52 -15.43
C CYS A 55 -7.08 -3.01 -15.42
N LEU A 56 -7.99 -2.37 -16.16
CA LEU A 56 -9.41 -2.68 -16.11
C LEU A 56 -9.68 -4.02 -16.82
N GLY A 57 -9.99 -5.08 -16.06
CA GLY A 57 -10.12 -6.43 -16.61
C GLY A 57 -8.82 -7.23 -16.57
N CYS A 58 -7.81 -6.78 -15.83
CA CYS A 58 -6.58 -7.55 -15.55
C CYS A 58 -6.56 -7.96 -14.08
N ASP A 59 -6.44 -9.26 -13.80
CA ASP A 59 -6.49 -9.82 -12.45
C ASP A 59 -5.15 -10.39 -11.97
N LEU A 60 -4.08 -10.28 -12.76
CA LEU A 60 -2.81 -10.95 -12.47
C LEU A 60 -2.14 -10.45 -11.18
N CYS A 61 -2.17 -9.14 -10.91
CA CYS A 61 -1.66 -8.61 -9.63
C CYS A 61 -2.60 -8.90 -8.45
N CYS A 62 -3.86 -9.31 -8.71
CA CYS A 62 -4.80 -9.68 -7.65
C CYS A 62 -4.45 -11.04 -7.03
N GLN A 63 -3.50 -11.79 -7.59
CA GLN A 63 -3.02 -13.07 -7.03
C GLN A 63 -1.76 -12.89 -6.15
N GLU A 64 -1.18 -11.68 -6.15
CA GLU A 64 0.02 -11.35 -5.39
C GLU A 64 -0.32 -10.86 -3.97
N ARG A 65 0.72 -10.60 -3.16
CA ARG A 65 0.56 -9.91 -1.87
C ARG A 65 0.12 -8.47 -2.09
N ILE A 66 -0.92 -8.07 -1.36
CA ILE A 66 -1.46 -6.70 -1.35
C ILE A 66 -1.41 -6.20 0.11
N PRO A 67 -0.23 -5.75 0.60
CA PRO A 67 -0.12 -5.21 1.95
C PRO A 67 -0.97 -3.95 2.09
N LEU A 68 -1.51 -3.76 3.29
CA LEU A 68 -2.40 -2.67 3.65
C LEU A 68 -1.69 -1.67 4.53
N THR A 69 -1.90 -0.38 4.26
CA THR A 69 -1.59 0.66 5.26
C THR A 69 -2.78 0.89 6.20
N SER A 70 -2.55 1.60 7.30
CA SER A 70 -3.62 2.06 8.19
C SER A 70 -4.67 2.90 7.45
N ILE A 71 -4.25 3.77 6.53
CA ILE A 71 -5.16 4.61 5.72
C ILE A 71 -5.92 3.78 4.68
N ASP A 72 -5.31 2.73 4.10
CA ASP A 72 -6.05 1.82 3.22
C ASP A 72 -7.23 1.19 3.96
N VAL A 73 -7.01 0.73 5.19
CA VAL A 73 -8.08 0.18 6.02
C VAL A 73 -9.16 1.22 6.29
N LEU A 74 -8.82 2.45 6.68
CA LEU A 74 -9.80 3.51 6.90
C LEU A 74 -10.65 3.81 5.65
N ARG A 75 -10.02 3.85 4.47
CA ARG A 75 -10.71 4.07 3.19
C ARG A 75 -11.64 2.93 2.82
N LEU A 76 -11.23 1.69 3.07
CA LEU A 76 -12.05 0.49 2.84
C LEU A 76 -13.19 0.36 3.86
N TYR A 77 -12.96 0.87 5.07
CA TYR A 77 -13.86 0.81 6.21
C TYR A 77 -15.01 1.83 6.12
N SER A 78 -14.70 3.08 5.72
CA SER A 78 -15.68 4.18 5.69
C SER A 78 -16.99 3.89 4.93
N PRO A 79 -17.03 3.10 3.83
CA PRO A 79 -18.27 2.78 3.14
C PRO A 79 -18.99 1.49 3.61
N LEU A 80 -18.42 0.68 4.52
CA LEU A 80 -18.84 -0.72 4.74
C LEU A 80 -19.43 -1.07 6.12
N VAL A 81 -19.89 -0.09 6.92
CA VAL A 81 -20.46 -0.22 8.30
C VAL A 81 -19.39 -0.05 9.39
N PRO A 82 -19.66 0.70 10.48
CA PRO A 82 -18.72 0.85 11.58
C PRO A 82 -18.57 -0.44 12.40
N GLU A 83 -17.63 -1.31 12.02
CA GLU A 83 -17.18 -2.48 12.80
C GLU A 83 -15.82 -2.23 13.51
N PRO A 84 -15.43 -2.90 14.60
CA PRO A 84 -14.06 -2.72 15.15
C PRO A 84 -12.98 -3.02 14.09
N LEU A 85 -11.81 -2.37 14.17
CA LEU A 85 -10.69 -2.59 13.24
C LEU A 85 -10.31 -4.09 13.16
N THR A 86 -10.31 -4.75 14.31
CA THR A 86 -10.07 -6.18 14.50
C THR A 86 -11.09 -7.06 13.79
N ALA A 87 -12.36 -6.62 13.69
CA ALA A 87 -13.39 -7.34 12.94
C ALA A 87 -13.14 -7.21 11.43
N PHE A 88 -12.83 -6.00 10.96
CA PHE A 88 -12.46 -5.76 9.56
C PHE A 88 -11.25 -6.61 9.16
N ILE A 89 -10.17 -6.54 9.93
CA ILE A 89 -8.93 -7.30 9.69
C ILE A 89 -9.23 -8.80 9.62
N ARG A 90 -9.99 -9.34 10.58
CA ARG A 90 -10.35 -10.76 10.59
C ARG A 90 -11.10 -11.19 9.33
N LYS A 91 -11.98 -10.33 8.81
CA LYS A 91 -12.84 -10.64 7.66
C LYS A 91 -12.16 -10.40 6.31
N HIS A 92 -11.32 -9.36 6.22
CA HIS A 92 -10.83 -8.83 4.94
C HIS A 92 -9.32 -8.89 4.76
N ALA A 93 -8.54 -9.16 5.81
CA ALA A 93 -7.09 -9.26 5.76
C ALA A 93 -6.60 -10.68 6.11
N HIS A 94 -5.38 -10.99 5.69
CA HIS A 94 -4.60 -12.16 6.06
C HIS A 94 -3.35 -11.69 6.80
N ILE A 95 -3.11 -12.23 8.00
CA ILE A 95 -1.99 -11.85 8.85
C ILE A 95 -0.98 -12.99 8.91
N SER A 96 0.24 -12.70 8.45
CA SER A 96 1.38 -13.58 8.64
C SER A 96 2.41 -12.95 9.57
N VAL A 97 3.02 -13.78 10.42
CA VAL A 97 4.07 -13.39 11.35
C VAL A 97 5.29 -14.26 11.13
N ASP A 98 6.43 -13.63 10.85
CA ASP A 98 7.73 -14.30 10.72
C ASP A 98 8.76 -13.63 11.63
N GLY A 99 9.09 -14.31 12.73
CA GLY A 99 9.86 -13.68 13.80
C GLY A 99 9.17 -12.41 14.32
N GLY A 100 9.85 -11.26 14.24
CA GLY A 100 9.32 -9.95 14.64
C GLY A 100 8.54 -9.22 13.54
N ALA A 101 8.53 -9.73 12.31
CA ALA A 101 7.85 -9.09 11.19
C ALA A 101 6.37 -9.52 11.15
N VAL A 102 5.48 -8.55 10.92
CA VAL A 102 4.04 -8.76 10.72
C VAL A 102 3.69 -8.20 9.36
N ASP A 103 2.99 -8.99 8.53
CA ASP A 103 2.51 -8.59 7.21
C ASP A 103 0.97 -8.73 7.20
N ILE A 104 0.28 -7.62 6.97
CA ILE A 104 -1.19 -7.53 6.95
C ILE A 104 -1.62 -7.22 5.53
N THR A 105 -2.01 -8.27 4.82
CA THR A 105 -2.37 -8.18 3.40
C THR A 105 -3.86 -8.34 3.19
N LEU A 106 -4.41 -7.87 2.06
CA LEU A 106 -5.77 -8.25 1.68
C LEU A 106 -5.90 -9.76 1.59
N ARG A 107 -6.97 -10.29 2.20
CA ARG A 107 -7.27 -11.72 2.17
C ARG A 107 -7.51 -12.18 0.73
N ARG A 108 -7.05 -13.39 0.44
CA ARG A 108 -7.28 -14.08 -0.82
C ARG A 108 -8.39 -15.13 -0.67
N ASP A 109 -9.14 -15.37 -1.73
CA ASP A 109 -10.13 -16.43 -1.83
C ASP A 109 -9.45 -17.81 -1.93
N ARG A 110 -10.26 -18.87 -1.99
CA ARG A 110 -9.74 -20.25 -2.10
C ARG A 110 -8.96 -20.52 -3.40
N GLN A 111 -9.08 -19.65 -4.40
CA GLN A 111 -8.34 -19.74 -5.66
C GLN A 111 -7.09 -18.83 -5.63
N GLY A 112 -6.74 -18.26 -4.48
CA GLY A 112 -5.56 -17.42 -4.32
C GLY A 112 -5.72 -16.01 -4.90
N ARG A 113 -6.94 -15.54 -5.15
CA ARG A 113 -7.21 -14.20 -5.71
C ARG A 113 -7.70 -13.26 -4.64
N CYS A 114 -7.40 -11.97 -4.75
CA CYS A 114 -7.89 -10.94 -3.86
C CYS A 114 -9.41 -11.06 -3.66
N LEU A 115 -9.87 -11.02 -2.40
CA LEU A 115 -11.28 -11.17 -2.05
C LEU A 115 -12.18 -10.16 -2.79
N PHE A 116 -11.63 -9.01 -3.19
CA PHE A 116 -12.33 -7.93 -3.89
C PHE A 116 -12.36 -8.03 -5.42
N LEU A 117 -11.68 -9.01 -6.01
CA LEU A 117 -11.77 -9.28 -7.45
C LEU A 117 -13.18 -9.78 -7.81
N ARG A 118 -13.68 -9.35 -8.97
CA ARG A 118 -14.83 -9.95 -9.66
C ARG A 118 -14.29 -10.95 -10.69
N PRO A 119 -14.30 -12.27 -10.41
CA PRO A 119 -13.59 -13.23 -11.24
C PRO A 119 -13.99 -13.26 -12.71
N GLY A 120 -15.29 -13.09 -13.00
CA GLY A 120 -15.79 -13.11 -14.37
C GLY A 120 -15.54 -11.81 -15.15
N GLU A 121 -15.24 -10.71 -14.47
CA GLU A 121 -15.03 -9.40 -15.10
C GLU A 121 -13.54 -9.02 -15.14
N GLY A 122 -12.70 -9.65 -14.32
CA GLY A 122 -11.30 -9.26 -14.14
C GLY A 122 -11.15 -7.87 -13.49
N THR A 123 -12.21 -7.35 -12.86
CA THR A 123 -12.25 -6.00 -12.29
C THR A 123 -12.31 -6.03 -10.77
N CYS A 124 -11.80 -4.97 -10.14
CA CYS A 124 -11.87 -4.81 -8.70
C CYS A 124 -13.22 -4.18 -8.31
N ARG A 125 -13.96 -4.78 -7.38
CA ARG A 125 -15.26 -4.23 -6.93
C ARG A 125 -15.16 -2.93 -6.13
N ILE A 126 -13.94 -2.56 -5.73
CA ILE A 126 -13.58 -1.36 -4.97
C ILE A 126 -12.51 -0.56 -5.70
N TYR A 127 -12.58 -0.47 -7.04
CA TYR A 127 -11.52 0.11 -7.87
C TYR A 127 -11.07 1.51 -7.40
N ASP A 128 -12.00 2.37 -7.01
CA ASP A 128 -11.68 3.74 -6.56
C ASP A 128 -11.11 3.79 -5.12
N LEU A 129 -11.28 2.70 -4.37
CA LEU A 129 -10.79 2.53 -3.00
C LEU A 129 -9.63 1.54 -2.91
N ARG A 130 -9.00 1.21 -4.05
CA ARG A 130 -7.87 0.29 -4.11
C ARG A 130 -6.76 0.70 -3.13
N PRO A 131 -6.12 -0.26 -2.45
CA PRO A 131 -4.97 0.04 -1.59
C PRO A 131 -3.83 0.75 -2.33
N LEU A 132 -2.95 1.42 -1.58
CA LEU A 132 -1.79 2.14 -2.13
C LEU A 132 -0.94 1.30 -3.08
N VAL A 133 -0.69 0.04 -2.74
CA VAL A 133 0.10 -0.86 -3.59
C VAL A 133 -0.55 -1.15 -4.94
N CYS A 134 -1.88 -1.15 -4.99
CA CYS A 134 -2.65 -1.33 -6.22
C CYS A 134 -2.67 -0.04 -7.05
N GLN A 135 -2.72 1.12 -6.42
CA GLN A 135 -2.62 2.45 -7.06
C GLN A 135 -1.22 2.79 -7.56
N THR A 136 -0.19 2.09 -7.10
CA THR A 136 1.21 2.31 -7.52
C THR A 136 1.71 1.26 -8.52
N PHE A 137 0.82 0.34 -8.92
CA PHE A 137 0.96 -0.63 -10.00
C PHE A 137 2.30 -1.37 -9.99
N ILE A 138 2.39 -2.36 -9.11
CA ILE A 138 3.58 -3.23 -8.94
C ILE A 138 4.08 -3.91 -10.22
N CYS A 139 3.20 -4.05 -11.22
CA CYS A 139 3.52 -4.63 -12.52
C CYS A 139 4.26 -3.66 -13.46
N CYS A 140 4.33 -2.37 -13.12
CA CYS A 140 5.03 -1.38 -13.92
C CYS A 140 6.49 -1.24 -13.47
N PRO A 141 7.48 -1.28 -14.38
CA PRO A 141 8.88 -1.07 -14.03
C PRO A 141 9.12 0.30 -13.39
N GLN A 142 9.92 0.32 -12.33
CA GLN A 142 10.21 1.51 -11.53
C GLN A 142 11.71 1.73 -11.42
N THR A 143 12.15 2.99 -11.44
CA THR A 143 13.53 3.33 -11.03
C THR A 143 13.78 2.86 -9.60
N LYS A 144 15.05 2.59 -9.25
CA LYS A 144 15.43 2.17 -7.90
C LYS A 144 14.91 3.13 -6.81
N ARG A 145 14.97 4.44 -7.06
CA ARG A 145 14.48 5.47 -6.13
C ARG A 145 12.95 5.46 -5.99
N ALA A 146 12.21 5.31 -7.09
CA ALA A 146 10.74 5.25 -7.06
C ALA A 146 10.27 3.99 -6.31
N ARG A 147 10.94 2.85 -6.54
CA ARG A 147 10.65 1.61 -5.82
C ARG A 147 10.91 1.74 -4.32
N ARG A 148 12.04 2.31 -3.91
CA ARG A 148 12.39 2.54 -2.49
C ARG A 148 11.41 3.48 -1.79
N LEU A 149 11.00 4.55 -2.47
CA LEU A 149 9.97 5.46 -1.96
C LEU A 149 8.68 4.69 -1.67
N ARG A 150 8.19 3.93 -2.65
CA ARG A 150 6.99 3.12 -2.50
C ARG A 150 7.13 2.11 -1.36
N GLU A 151 8.25 1.39 -1.29
CA GLU A 151 8.54 0.42 -0.23
C GLU A 151 8.48 1.08 1.17
N GLN A 152 9.07 2.27 1.34
CA GLN A 152 9.00 2.97 2.63
C GLN A 152 7.59 3.45 2.99
N ILE A 153 6.83 3.96 2.02
CA ILE A 153 5.44 4.37 2.29
C ILE A 153 4.58 3.18 2.71
N VAL A 154 4.72 2.04 2.01
CA VAL A 154 4.00 0.81 2.35
C VAL A 154 4.37 0.34 3.74
N ASN A 155 5.67 0.14 4.00
CA ASN A 155 6.13 -0.43 5.26
C ASN A 155 5.75 0.45 6.45
N VAL A 156 6.02 1.75 6.38
CA VAL A 156 5.68 2.68 7.49
C VAL A 156 4.16 2.77 7.70
N GLY A 157 3.38 2.71 6.63
CA GLY A 157 1.92 2.70 6.71
C GLY A 157 1.35 1.39 7.28
N GLU A 158 1.99 0.26 6.98
CA GLU A 158 1.65 -1.07 7.51
C GLU A 158 2.08 -1.22 8.98
N ASP A 159 3.25 -0.70 9.36
CA ASP A 159 3.71 -0.65 10.75
C ASP A 159 2.69 0.05 11.66
N GLU A 160 2.11 1.16 11.18
CA GLU A 160 1.02 1.83 11.89
C GLU A 160 -0.25 0.98 11.98
N LEU A 161 -0.58 0.24 10.93
CA LEU A 161 -1.73 -0.67 10.94
C LEU A 161 -1.55 -1.78 11.99
N VAL A 162 -0.34 -2.37 12.06
CA VAL A 162 0.01 -3.37 13.07
C VAL A 162 -0.12 -2.77 14.47
N ARG A 163 0.42 -1.57 14.69
CA ARG A 163 0.30 -0.85 15.96
C ARG A 163 -1.17 -0.65 16.38
N GLN A 164 -2.00 -0.15 15.46
CA GLN A 164 -3.43 0.09 15.72
C GLN A 164 -4.19 -1.21 16.00
N TRP A 165 -3.87 -2.28 15.27
CA TRP A 165 -4.45 -3.61 15.47
C TRP A 165 -4.10 -4.18 16.85
N LEU A 166 -2.85 -4.08 17.29
CA LEU A 166 -2.41 -4.51 18.61
C LEU A 166 -3.06 -3.69 19.73
N MET A 167 -3.10 -2.36 19.57
CA MET A 167 -3.77 -1.46 20.52
C MET A 167 -5.25 -1.79 20.67
N GLU A 168 -5.98 -2.04 19.58
CA GLU A 168 -7.40 -2.36 19.67
C GLU A 168 -7.63 -3.71 20.35
N ASN A 169 -6.81 -4.72 20.05
CA ASN A 169 -6.87 -6.01 20.76
C ASN A 169 -6.62 -5.83 22.26
N GLN A 170 -5.62 -5.05 22.65
CA GLN A 170 -5.35 -4.74 24.05
C GLN A 170 -6.53 -4.02 24.71
N ARG A 171 -7.12 -3.03 24.03
CA ARG A 171 -8.31 -2.28 24.50
C ARG A 171 -9.53 -3.18 24.68
N LEU A 172 -9.72 -4.15 23.78
CA LEU A 172 -10.82 -5.10 23.80
C LEU A 172 -10.54 -6.33 24.68
N ASN A 173 -9.35 -6.42 25.27
CA ASN A 173 -8.87 -7.59 26.01
C ASN A 173 -8.98 -8.89 25.19
N THR A 174 -8.63 -8.83 23.90
CA THR A 174 -8.62 -9.96 22.97
C THR A 174 -7.21 -10.33 22.53
N THR A 175 -7.02 -11.60 22.16
CA THR A 175 -5.76 -12.05 21.55
C THR A 175 -5.75 -11.67 20.06
N PRO A 176 -4.65 -11.07 19.56
CA PRO A 176 -4.50 -10.78 18.13
C PRO A 176 -4.65 -12.05 17.28
N HIS A 177 -5.53 -12.00 16.28
CA HIS A 177 -5.75 -13.10 15.32
C HIS A 177 -4.60 -13.18 14.30
N ILE A 178 -3.94 -14.33 14.21
CA ILE A 178 -2.85 -14.56 13.26
C ILE A 178 -3.23 -15.76 12.40
N ASP A 179 -3.20 -15.60 11.07
CA ASP A 179 -3.52 -16.68 10.14
C ASP A 179 -2.33 -17.64 9.96
N GLU A 180 -1.11 -17.09 9.88
CA GLU A 180 0.12 -17.85 9.64
C GLU A 180 1.26 -17.38 10.55
N THR A 181 2.02 -18.32 11.11
CA THR A 181 3.18 -18.00 11.95
C THR A 181 4.36 -18.94 11.67
N SER A 182 5.54 -18.37 11.46
CA SER A 182 6.82 -19.08 11.45
C SER A 182 7.62 -18.70 12.69
N GLY A 183 7.62 -19.62 13.67
CA GLY A 183 8.41 -19.49 14.90
C GLY A 183 7.57 -19.27 16.16
N ARG A 184 8.25 -18.93 17.26
CA ARG A 184 7.66 -18.78 18.60
C ARG A 184 7.60 -17.33 19.09
N HIS A 185 7.82 -16.36 18.19
CA HIS A 185 7.85 -14.96 18.58
C HIS A 185 6.44 -14.45 18.89
N ARG A 186 6.31 -13.68 19.97
CA ARG A 186 5.05 -13.02 20.33
C ARG A 186 5.16 -11.57 19.85
N VAL A 187 4.24 -11.15 19.00
CA VAL A 187 4.12 -9.75 18.59
C VAL A 187 3.76 -8.91 19.81
N ARG A 188 4.54 -7.87 20.13
CA ARG A 188 4.29 -6.95 21.25
C ARG A 188 4.06 -5.55 20.73
N LEU A 189 3.16 -4.82 21.37
CA LEU A 189 2.87 -3.43 20.99
C LEU A 189 4.11 -2.53 21.06
N ASP A 190 4.99 -2.76 22.04
CA ASP A 190 6.21 -1.96 22.24
C ASP A 190 7.20 -2.04 21.07
N ASP A 191 7.09 -3.07 20.21
CA ASP A 191 7.92 -3.22 19.01
C ASP A 191 7.47 -2.28 17.87
N TRP A 192 6.29 -1.63 18.01
CA TRP A 192 5.65 -0.81 16.98
C TRP A 192 5.45 0.63 17.48
N PRO A 193 6.49 1.48 17.41
CA PRO A 193 6.39 2.87 17.83
C PRO A 193 5.45 3.68 16.94
N LEU A 194 5.13 4.91 17.38
CA LEU A 194 4.39 5.85 16.54
C LEU A 194 5.12 6.10 15.22
N THR A 195 4.34 6.20 14.16
CA THR A 195 4.82 6.45 12.79
C THR A 195 4.27 7.81 12.30
N PRO A 196 4.76 8.33 11.18
CA PRO A 196 4.13 9.47 10.50
C PRO A 196 2.65 9.30 10.13
N PHE A 197 2.15 8.06 10.08
CA PHE A 197 0.74 7.75 9.84
C PHE A 197 -0.11 7.82 11.12
N SER A 198 0.49 7.89 12.30
CA SER A 198 -0.24 7.92 13.57
C SER A 198 -1.20 9.11 13.65
N GLY A 199 -2.47 8.81 13.90
CA GLY A 199 -3.55 9.81 14.01
C GLY A 199 -4.03 10.38 12.68
N LYS A 200 -3.48 9.94 11.54
CA LYS A 200 -3.88 10.39 10.21
C LYS A 200 -5.06 9.57 9.69
N LYS A 201 -5.93 10.22 8.93
CA LYS A 201 -7.15 9.65 8.36
C LYS A 201 -7.11 9.58 6.83
N ALA A 202 -6.27 10.40 6.20
CA ALA A 202 -6.11 10.44 4.76
C ALA A 202 -4.65 10.67 4.33
N TYR A 203 -4.33 10.28 3.10
CA TYR A 203 -2.96 10.31 2.57
C TYR A 203 -2.43 11.72 2.32
N ASP A 204 -3.30 12.72 2.24
CA ASP A 204 -2.97 14.15 2.14
C ASP A 204 -2.50 14.73 3.49
N GLU A 205 -2.70 14.02 4.59
CA GLU A 205 -2.20 14.42 5.91
C GLU A 205 -0.81 13.84 6.24
N VAL A 206 -0.25 13.00 5.36
CA VAL A 206 1.03 12.31 5.53
C VAL A 206 2.07 12.90 4.60
N LEU A 207 3.11 13.55 5.15
CA LEU A 207 4.20 14.14 4.36
C LEU A 207 5.20 13.07 3.90
N LEU A 208 5.58 13.07 2.63
CA LEU A 208 6.60 12.15 2.10
C LEU A 208 7.92 12.28 2.86
N ARG A 209 8.31 13.50 3.23
CA ARG A 209 9.55 13.77 3.98
C ARG A 209 9.58 13.08 5.35
N SER A 210 8.43 12.95 5.99
CA SER A 210 8.32 12.31 7.31
C SER A 210 8.41 10.78 7.24
N VAL A 211 8.00 10.21 6.11
CA VAL A 211 8.03 8.76 5.85
C VAL A 211 9.39 8.30 5.35
N CYS A 212 10.08 9.13 4.57
CA CYS A 212 11.33 8.75 3.92
C CYS A 212 12.52 8.76 4.89
N SER A 213 13.39 7.76 4.79
CA SER A 213 14.71 7.87 5.41
C SER A 213 15.52 8.99 4.75
N PRO A 214 16.53 9.58 5.42
CA PRO A 214 17.34 10.66 4.85
C PRO A 214 17.95 10.32 3.49
N ALA A 215 18.37 9.06 3.32
CA ALA A 215 18.92 8.57 2.05
C ALA A 215 17.88 8.54 0.93
N VAL A 216 16.67 8.01 1.18
CA VAL A 216 15.60 7.97 0.17
C VAL A 216 15.11 9.37 -0.15
N TRP A 217 14.98 10.24 0.87
CA TRP A 217 14.59 11.63 0.68
C TRP A 217 15.57 12.38 -0.22
N GLY A 218 16.88 12.28 0.06
CA GLY A 218 17.93 12.87 -0.77
C GLY A 218 17.95 12.36 -2.21
N ASP A 219 17.57 11.10 -2.44
CA ASP A 219 17.49 10.51 -3.79
C ASP A 219 16.33 11.07 -4.63
N ILE A 220 15.25 11.54 -4.01
CA ILE A 220 13.99 11.92 -4.70
C ILE A 220 13.74 13.42 -4.74
N ILE A 221 14.19 14.18 -3.74
CA ILE A 221 14.04 15.64 -3.70
C ILE A 221 14.92 16.30 -4.78
N ALA A 222 14.37 17.31 -5.44
CA ALA A 222 15.04 18.10 -6.47
C ALA A 222 15.37 19.51 -5.94
#